data_AF-A0A368FGN6-F1
#
_entry.id   AF-A0A368FGN6-F1
#
_cell.length_a   1.000
_cell.length_b   1.000
_cell.length_c   1.000
_cell.angle_alpha   90.00
_cell.angle_beta   90.00
_cell.angle_gamma   90.00
#
_symmetry.space_group_name_H-M   'P 1'
#
loop_
_entity.id
_entity.type
_entity.pdbx_description
1 polymer ?
#
loop_
_entity_poly.entity_id
_entity_poly.type
_entity_poly.pdbx_seq_one_letter_code
_entity_poly.pdbx_strand_id
1 'polypeptide(L)'
;MAMFGYGALAALGGAFLYANLPTRLTIGAVAPTASYLSGAKLIPIPDESRVDETKMMEASSLFSKGPTMVMAVRRPGCMLCRKEAAELSTLEPNMKAAGINLVAVVHETKGVNDFKPYFKGEVYFDKERHFYGPNQRWLP
;
A
#
# COMPACT_ATOMS: atom_id res chain seq x y z
N MET A 1 -14.88 15.30 47.61
CA MET A 1 -14.97 14.00 46.90
C MET A 1 -15.68 14.07 45.54
N ALA A 2 -16.60 15.01 45.28
CA ALA A 2 -17.31 15.08 43.98
C ALA A 2 -16.45 15.54 42.78
N MET A 3 -15.49 16.47 42.97
CA MET A 3 -14.67 16.98 41.86
C MET A 3 -13.82 15.92 41.15
N PHE A 4 -13.34 14.90 41.87
CA PHE A 4 -12.60 13.78 41.26
C PHE A 4 -13.48 12.91 40.36
N GLY A 5 -14.78 12.75 40.69
CA GLY A 5 -15.73 11.99 39.88
C GLY A 5 -16.06 12.67 38.55
N TYR A 6 -16.31 13.99 38.58
CA TYR A 6 -16.55 14.75 37.35
C TYR A 6 -15.30 14.87 36.47
N GLY A 7 -14.12 15.02 37.07
CA GLY A 7 -12.85 15.00 36.34
C GLY A 7 -12.59 13.66 35.66
N ALA A 8 -12.85 12.54 36.33
CA ALA A 8 -12.72 11.20 35.76
C ALA A 8 -13.73 10.94 34.63
N LEU A 9 -14.99 11.35 34.80
CA LEU A 9 -16.03 11.24 33.76
C LEU A 9 -15.70 12.07 32.51
N ALA A 10 -15.20 13.30 32.69
CA ALA A 10 -14.79 14.15 31.58
C ALA A 10 -13.59 13.57 30.82
N ALA A 11 -12.59 13.04 31.55
CA ALA A 11 -11.42 12.42 30.94
C ALA A 11 -11.78 11.14 30.15
N LEU A 12 -12.62 10.27 30.71
CA LEU A 12 -13.07 9.06 30.03
C LEU A 12 -13.95 9.36 28.81
N GLY A 13 -14.86 10.34 28.93
CA GLY A 13 -15.69 10.79 27.81
C GLY A 13 -14.86 11.39 26.67
N GLY A 14 -13.86 12.20 27.01
CA GLY A 14 -12.92 12.78 26.04
C GLY A 14 -12.07 11.72 25.32
N ALA A 15 -11.55 10.74 26.05
CA ALA A 15 -10.78 9.64 25.47
C ALA A 15 -11.65 8.78 24.51
N PHE A 16 -12.90 8.51 24.90
CA PHE A 16 -13.83 7.76 24.05
C PHE A 16 -14.15 8.52 22.75
N LEU A 17 -14.41 9.82 22.83
CA LEU A 17 -14.62 10.66 21.64
C LEU A 17 -13.37 10.71 20.76
N TYR A 18 -12.18 10.87 21.34
CA TYR A 18 -10.91 10.89 20.60
C TYR A 18 -10.63 9.57 19.88
N ALA A 19 -10.86 8.44 20.53
CA ALA A 19 -10.65 7.12 19.94
C ALA A 19 -11.60 6.80 18.77
N ASN A 20 -12.78 7.45 18.72
CA ASN A 20 -13.78 7.27 17.67
C ASN A 20 -13.76 8.38 16.60
N LEU A 21 -12.92 9.40 16.76
CA LEU A 21 -12.77 10.47 15.77
C LEU A 21 -12.12 9.90 14.49
N PRO A 22 -12.57 10.33 13.30
CA PRO A 22 -11.94 9.94 12.05
C PRO A 22 -10.45 10.27 12.07
N THR A 23 -9.60 9.29 11.71
CA THR A 23 -8.13 9.44 11.67
C THR A 23 -7.65 10.58 10.77
N ARG A 24 -8.50 11.04 9.84
CA ARG A 24 -8.25 12.24 9.03
C ARG A 24 -8.05 13.50 9.89
N LEU A 25 -8.78 13.64 10.99
CA LEU A 25 -8.75 14.82 11.87
C LEU A 25 -7.60 14.76 12.88
N THR A 26 -7.11 13.57 13.21
CA THR A 26 -6.08 13.39 14.25
C THR A 26 -4.69 13.13 13.69
N ILE A 27 -4.57 12.38 12.58
CA ILE A 27 -3.28 11.93 12.01
C ILE A 27 -2.95 12.69 10.70
N GLY A 28 -3.96 13.29 10.07
CA GLY A 28 -3.84 13.92 8.76
C GLY A 28 -3.78 12.89 7.62
N ALA A 29 -4.34 13.25 6.45
CA ALA A 29 -4.36 12.40 5.27
C ALA A 29 -3.79 13.16 4.07
N VAL A 30 -2.48 13.05 3.87
CA VAL A 30 -1.84 13.49 2.62
C VAL A 30 -1.96 12.35 1.63
N ALA A 31 -2.78 12.56 0.59
CA ALA A 31 -2.83 11.66 -0.56
C ALA A 31 -1.61 11.95 -1.45
N PRO A 32 -0.81 10.95 -1.83
CA PRO A 32 0.33 11.16 -2.71
C PRO A 32 -0.12 11.57 -4.12
N THR A 33 0.55 12.56 -4.71
CA THR A 33 0.33 13.01 -6.09
C THR A 33 0.95 12.03 -7.09
N ALA A 34 0.42 11.94 -8.30
CA ALA A 34 1.02 11.11 -9.37
C ALA A 34 2.50 11.45 -9.64
N SER A 35 2.88 12.73 -9.58
CA SER A 35 4.28 13.18 -9.70
C SER A 35 5.19 12.69 -8.58
N TYR A 36 4.63 12.52 -7.38
CA TYR A 36 5.35 11.91 -6.27
C TYR A 36 5.55 10.43 -6.54
N LEU A 37 4.47 9.70 -6.93
CA LEU A 37 4.55 8.26 -7.20
C LEU A 37 5.48 7.92 -8.38
N SER A 38 5.59 8.79 -9.39
CA SER A 38 6.50 8.56 -10.52
C SER A 38 7.98 8.55 -10.15
N GLY A 39 8.36 9.19 -9.05
CA GLY A 39 9.74 9.21 -8.55
C GLY A 39 10.14 7.95 -7.76
N ALA A 40 9.24 7.00 -7.57
CA ALA A 40 9.53 5.78 -6.84
C ALA A 40 10.54 4.88 -7.58
N LYS A 41 11.50 4.34 -6.85
CA LYS A 41 12.45 3.34 -7.36
C LYS A 41 11.91 1.95 -7.12
N LEU A 42 11.67 1.22 -8.21
CA LEU A 42 11.05 -0.09 -8.22
C LEU A 42 12.04 -1.13 -8.74
N ILE A 43 12.08 -2.29 -8.08
CA ILE A 43 12.91 -3.42 -8.50
C ILE A 43 11.98 -4.59 -8.86
N PRO A 44 11.99 -5.12 -10.09
CA PRO A 44 11.14 -6.26 -10.44
C PRO A 44 11.56 -7.51 -9.64
N ILE A 45 10.59 -8.25 -9.10
CA ILE A 45 10.86 -9.47 -8.31
C ILE A 45 10.46 -10.72 -9.11
N PRO A 46 11.38 -11.38 -9.84
CA PRO A 46 11.11 -12.66 -10.49
C PRO A 46 11.01 -13.81 -9.48
N ASP A 47 11.74 -13.76 -8.35
CA ASP A 47 11.73 -14.75 -7.27
C ASP A 47 12.12 -14.07 -5.93
N GLU A 48 11.59 -14.55 -4.79
CA GLU A 48 11.90 -14.03 -3.44
C GLU A 48 13.40 -13.97 -3.15
N SER A 49 14.15 -14.95 -3.65
CA SER A 49 15.57 -15.13 -3.39
C SER A 49 16.48 -14.39 -4.38
N ARG A 50 15.91 -13.79 -5.42
CA ARG A 50 16.65 -13.15 -6.53
C ARG A 50 16.13 -11.73 -6.77
N VAL A 51 16.42 -10.84 -5.83
CA VAL A 51 16.20 -9.40 -6.00
C VAL A 51 17.47 -8.79 -6.56
N ASP A 52 17.48 -8.58 -7.87
CA ASP A 52 18.60 -7.94 -8.57
C ASP A 52 18.45 -6.41 -8.45
N GLU A 53 19.15 -5.77 -7.51
CA GLU A 53 19.14 -4.30 -7.35
C GLU A 53 19.64 -3.57 -8.61
N THR A 54 20.38 -4.24 -9.49
CA THR A 54 20.84 -3.72 -10.77
C THR A 54 19.73 -3.48 -11.79
N LYS A 55 18.55 -4.11 -11.60
CA LYS A 55 17.37 -3.93 -12.46
C LYS A 55 16.41 -2.86 -11.92
N MET A 56 16.91 -1.94 -11.10
CA MET A 56 16.12 -0.83 -10.59
C MET A 56 15.60 0.07 -11.72
N MET A 57 14.32 0.39 -11.68
CA MET A 57 13.63 1.24 -12.63
C MET A 57 12.80 2.29 -11.89
N GLU A 58 12.61 3.46 -12.47
CA GLU A 58 11.67 4.43 -11.92
C GLU A 58 10.22 4.08 -12.30
N ALA A 59 9.27 4.38 -11.42
CA ALA A 59 7.85 4.24 -11.69
C ALA A 59 7.38 5.11 -12.86
N SER A 60 8.07 6.22 -13.13
CA SER A 60 7.89 7.07 -14.33
C SER A 60 7.88 6.22 -15.61
N SER A 61 8.84 5.30 -15.74
CA SER A 61 8.97 4.42 -16.90
C SER A 61 7.81 3.42 -17.05
N LEU A 62 7.14 3.05 -15.95
CA LEU A 62 5.94 2.21 -15.98
C LEU A 62 4.73 3.01 -16.46
N PHE A 63 4.57 4.23 -15.94
CA PHE A 63 3.45 5.10 -16.28
C PHE A 63 3.54 5.63 -17.71
N SER A 64 4.75 5.79 -18.26
CA SER A 64 4.94 6.17 -19.67
C SER A 64 4.50 5.10 -20.67
N LYS A 65 4.44 3.82 -20.29
CA LYS A 65 3.98 2.73 -21.17
C LYS A 65 2.47 2.76 -21.40
N GLY A 66 1.72 3.39 -20.51
CA GLY A 66 0.27 3.46 -20.58
C GLY A 66 -0.39 3.57 -19.20
N PRO A 67 -1.73 3.63 -19.16
CA PRO A 67 -2.46 3.63 -17.90
C PRO A 67 -2.13 2.36 -17.12
N THR A 68 -1.73 2.53 -15.87
CA THR A 68 -1.28 1.42 -15.02
C THR A 68 -2.05 1.43 -13.72
N MET A 69 -2.74 0.33 -13.43
CA MET A 69 -3.35 0.09 -12.13
C MET A 69 -2.29 -0.48 -11.19
N VAL A 70 -2.02 0.25 -10.11
CA VAL A 70 -1.04 -0.13 -9.09
C VAL A 70 -1.75 -0.59 -7.82
N MET A 71 -1.44 -1.80 -7.37
CA MET A 71 -1.85 -2.35 -6.07
C MET A 71 -0.69 -2.25 -5.09
N ALA A 72 -0.80 -1.39 -4.07
CA ALA A 72 0.19 -1.33 -2.98
C ALA A 72 -0.10 -2.42 -1.94
N VAL A 73 0.73 -3.46 -1.90
CA VAL A 73 0.51 -4.66 -1.09
C VAL A 73 1.26 -4.55 0.23
N ARG A 74 0.52 -4.34 1.32
CA ARG A 74 1.12 -4.21 2.66
C ARG A 74 1.79 -5.50 3.15
N ARG A 75 1.21 -6.68 2.95
CA ARG A 75 1.82 -7.95 3.40
C ARG A 75 1.54 -9.05 2.38
N PRO A 76 2.53 -9.48 1.59
CA PRO A 76 2.35 -10.57 0.61
C PRO A 76 1.84 -11.88 1.25
N GLY A 77 2.25 -12.12 2.50
CA GLY A 77 1.81 -13.27 3.31
C GLY A 77 0.38 -13.20 3.85
N CYS A 78 -0.31 -12.05 3.78
CA CYS A 78 -1.61 -11.88 4.41
C CYS A 78 -2.74 -12.50 3.58
N MET A 79 -3.63 -13.26 4.22
CA MET A 79 -4.78 -13.89 3.56
C MET A 79 -5.71 -12.86 2.89
N LEU A 80 -5.93 -11.69 3.51
CA LEU A 80 -6.75 -10.62 2.93
C LEU A 80 -6.10 -10.04 1.67
N CYS A 81 -4.81 -9.74 1.72
CA CYS A 81 -4.08 -9.22 0.56
C CYS A 81 -4.08 -10.20 -0.62
N ARG A 82 -3.97 -11.51 -0.34
CA ARG A 82 -4.06 -12.56 -1.38
C ARG A 82 -5.45 -12.65 -1.97
N LYS A 83 -6.50 -12.55 -1.15
CA LYS A 83 -7.89 -12.55 -1.62
C LYS A 83 -8.18 -11.36 -2.52
N GLU A 84 -7.79 -10.15 -2.12
CA GLU A 84 -7.94 -8.94 -2.93
C GLU A 84 -7.16 -9.03 -4.25
N ALA A 85 -5.94 -9.57 -4.23
CA ALA A 85 -5.14 -9.77 -5.43
C ALA A 85 -5.78 -10.77 -6.41
N ALA A 86 -6.38 -11.85 -5.88
CA ALA A 86 -7.14 -12.81 -6.68
C ALA A 86 -8.38 -12.17 -7.31
N GLU A 87 -9.12 -11.37 -6.55
CA GLU A 87 -10.29 -10.63 -7.05
C GLU A 87 -9.87 -9.64 -8.16
N LEU A 88 -8.80 -8.86 -7.97
CA LEU A 88 -8.26 -7.98 -9.02
C LEU A 88 -7.80 -8.75 -10.26
N SER A 89 -7.24 -9.95 -10.07
CA SER A 89 -6.82 -10.82 -11.16
C SER A 89 -7.98 -11.44 -11.96
N THR A 90 -9.21 -11.42 -11.43
CA THR A 90 -10.40 -11.77 -12.23
C THR A 90 -10.78 -10.66 -13.20
N LEU A 91 -10.42 -9.41 -12.90
CA LEU A 91 -10.68 -8.22 -13.72
C LEU A 91 -9.57 -7.92 -14.73
N GLU A 92 -8.41 -8.60 -14.62
CA GLU A 92 -7.28 -8.50 -15.54
C GLU A 92 -7.65 -8.56 -17.04
N PRO A 93 -8.49 -9.49 -17.54
CA PRO A 93 -8.86 -9.51 -18.96
C PRO A 93 -9.56 -8.23 -19.42
N ASN A 94 -10.43 -7.66 -18.58
CA ASN A 94 -11.13 -6.41 -18.89
C ASN A 94 -10.17 -5.21 -18.87
N MET A 95 -9.26 -5.19 -17.90
CA MET A 95 -8.22 -4.14 -17.82
C MET A 95 -7.28 -4.21 -19.02
N LYS A 96 -6.87 -5.41 -19.41
CA LYS A 96 -6.01 -5.64 -20.59
C LYS A 96 -6.71 -5.25 -21.89
N ALA A 97 -8.00 -5.52 -22.03
CA ALA A 97 -8.80 -5.06 -23.17
C ALA A 97 -8.87 -3.52 -23.24
N ALA A 98 -8.85 -2.84 -22.09
CA ALA A 98 -8.77 -1.38 -22.00
C ALA A 98 -7.34 -0.82 -22.12
N GLY A 99 -6.32 -1.67 -22.32
CA GLY A 99 -4.92 -1.27 -22.38
C GLY A 99 -4.31 -0.84 -21.03
N ILE A 100 -4.93 -1.24 -19.92
CA ILE A 100 -4.47 -0.94 -18.56
C ILE A 100 -3.54 -2.04 -18.08
N ASN A 101 -2.32 -1.67 -17.68
CA ASN A 101 -1.35 -2.58 -17.10
C ASN A 101 -1.64 -2.81 -15.61
N LEU A 102 -1.52 -4.05 -15.14
CA LEU A 102 -1.74 -4.40 -13.74
C LEU A 102 -0.40 -4.66 -13.04
N VAL A 103 -0.13 -3.89 -11.98
CA VAL A 103 1.15 -3.92 -11.26
C VAL A 103 0.90 -3.99 -9.75
N ALA A 104 1.65 -4.82 -9.04
CA ALA A 104 1.68 -4.86 -7.58
C ALA A 104 3.02 -4.34 -7.06
N VAL A 105 2.97 -3.52 -6.01
CA VAL A 105 4.16 -2.99 -5.33
C VAL A 105 4.19 -3.49 -3.89
N VAL A 106 5.27 -4.16 -3.52
CA VAL A 106 5.51 -4.73 -2.18
C VAL A 106 6.69 -4.02 -1.52
N HIS A 107 6.63 -3.84 -0.20
CA HIS A 107 7.79 -3.31 0.56
C HIS A 107 8.60 -4.39 1.27
N GLU A 108 8.15 -5.64 1.19
CA GLU A 108 8.82 -6.82 1.76
C GLU A 108 8.91 -7.90 0.69
N THR A 109 10.04 -8.58 0.62
CA THR A 109 10.28 -9.69 -0.30
C THR A 109 9.71 -11.00 0.22
N LYS A 110 9.54 -11.13 1.54
CA LYS A 110 9.06 -12.37 2.17
C LYS A 110 7.59 -12.64 1.82
N GLY A 111 7.30 -13.85 1.33
CA GLY A 111 5.95 -14.28 0.98
C GLY A 111 5.48 -13.80 -0.40
N VAL A 112 6.36 -13.21 -1.22
CA VAL A 112 6.05 -12.83 -2.61
C VAL A 112 5.84 -14.05 -3.51
N ASN A 113 6.57 -15.15 -3.30
CA ASN A 113 6.40 -16.39 -4.05
C ASN A 113 5.03 -17.01 -3.79
N ASP A 114 4.56 -16.96 -2.54
CA ASP A 114 3.19 -17.38 -2.21
C ASP A 114 2.12 -16.42 -2.76
N PHE A 115 2.46 -15.14 -2.94
CA PHE A 115 1.52 -14.12 -3.43
C PHE A 115 1.33 -14.19 -4.95
N LYS A 116 2.40 -14.45 -5.70
CA LYS A 116 2.40 -14.52 -7.18
C LYS A 116 1.30 -15.38 -7.79
N PRO A 117 0.98 -16.59 -7.30
CA PRO A 117 -0.11 -17.40 -7.86
C PRO A 117 -1.48 -16.70 -7.84
N TYR A 118 -1.70 -15.77 -6.91
CA TYR A 118 -2.95 -15.03 -6.77
C TYR A 118 -2.99 -13.74 -7.61
N PHE A 119 -1.85 -13.29 -8.15
CA PHE A 119 -1.73 -12.03 -8.86
C PHE A 119 -1.19 -12.24 -10.27
N LYS A 120 -2.01 -11.95 -11.29
CA LYS A 120 -1.63 -12.13 -12.71
C LYS A 120 -0.73 -11.01 -13.27
N GLY A 121 -0.57 -9.91 -12.53
CA GLY A 121 0.26 -8.78 -12.94
C GLY A 121 1.73 -8.90 -12.52
N GLU A 122 2.51 -7.88 -12.85
CA GLU A 122 3.92 -7.80 -12.46
C GLU A 122 4.09 -7.33 -11.02
N VAL A 123 5.06 -7.90 -10.30
CA VAL A 123 5.35 -7.55 -8.89
C VAL A 123 6.69 -6.82 -8.77
N TYR A 124 6.66 -5.66 -8.14
CA TYR A 124 7.83 -4.81 -7.91
C TYR A 124 8.08 -4.60 -6.42
N PHE A 125 9.35 -4.53 -6.06
CA PHE A 125 9.83 -4.18 -4.73
C PHE A 125 10.09 -2.69 -4.64
N ASP A 126 9.49 -2.06 -3.64
CA ASP A 126 9.76 -0.68 -3.23
C ASP A 126 10.49 -0.69 -1.88
N LYS A 127 11.82 -0.56 -1.95
CA LYS A 127 12.70 -0.56 -0.77
C LYS A 127 12.51 0.69 0.09
N GLU A 128 12.22 1.83 -0.55
CA GLU A 128 12.10 3.13 0.10
C GLU A 128 10.70 3.36 0.69
N ARG A 129 9.73 2.46 0.40
CA ARG A 129 8.32 2.55 0.80
C ARG A 129 7.65 3.82 0.28
N HIS A 130 8.12 4.34 -0.84
CA HIS A 130 7.62 5.56 -1.45
C HIS A 130 6.13 5.44 -1.81
N PHE A 131 5.67 4.28 -2.30
CA PHE A 131 4.26 4.02 -2.58
C PHE A 131 3.37 3.97 -1.32
N TYR A 132 3.95 3.90 -0.12
CA TYR A 132 3.22 3.85 1.15
C TYR A 132 2.95 5.24 1.74
N GLY A 133 3.40 6.29 1.05
CA GLY A 133 3.07 7.68 1.31
C GLY A 133 4.24 8.49 1.85
N PRO A 134 4.15 9.84 1.74
CA PRO A 134 5.25 10.75 2.10
C PRO A 134 5.51 10.83 3.60
N ASN A 135 4.47 10.62 4.41
CA ASN A 135 4.55 10.69 5.86
C ASN A 135 4.31 9.30 6.45
N GLN A 136 5.21 8.87 7.34
CA GLN A 136 5.01 7.66 8.11
C GLN A 136 3.84 7.87 9.08
N ARG A 137 2.77 7.12 8.89
CA ARG A 137 1.61 7.15 9.79
C ARG A 137 1.86 6.18 10.93
N TRP A 138 2.02 6.70 12.13
CA TRP A 138 2.05 5.92 13.36
C TRP A 138 0.78 6.23 14.16
N LEU A 139 0.20 5.21 14.81
CA LEU A 139 -0.83 5.49 15.81
C LEU A 139 -0.10 6.00 17.06
N PRO A 140 -0.35 7.25 17.52
CA PRO A 140 0.26 7.78 18.73
C PRO A 140 -0.08 6.95 19.98
#